data_AF-A0A6J6IQR2-F1
#
_entry.id   AF-A0A6J6IQR2-F1
#
_cell.length_a   1.000
_cell.length_b   1.000
_cell.length_c   1.000
_cell.angle_alpha   90.00
_cell.angle_beta   90.00
_cell.angle_gamma   90.00
#
_symmetry.space_group_name_H-M   'P 1'
#
loop_
_entity.id
_entity.type
_entity.pdbx_description
1 polymer ?
#
loop_
_entity_poly.entity_id
_entity_poly.type
_entity_poly.pdbx_seq_one_letter_code
_entity_poly.pdbx_strand_id
1 'polypeptide(L)'
;MALGTPVLWWSATIALLFLIGLWAWQFYQRSIDKKLTFILLGVIAGYLPWFFFQKRTTFSFYAIVFEPFLVLAIVYCAKLFIDKSKNPANAQVIILGVVAVVFLNFVFFLPIYLGEVITYAQWQMRMWLVSWI
;
A
#
# COMPACT_ATOMS: atom_id res chain seq x y z
N MET A 1 -13.06 7.45 -10.96
CA MET A 1 -12.11 7.42 -9.84
C MET A 1 -11.00 6.43 -10.20
N ALA A 2 -9.76 6.88 -10.35
CA ALA A 2 -8.62 5.97 -10.53
C ALA A 2 -8.24 5.42 -9.15
N LEU A 3 -9.01 4.43 -8.69
CA LEU A 3 -8.72 3.70 -7.45
C LEU A 3 -7.74 2.59 -7.81
N GLY A 4 -6.50 2.65 -7.30
CA GLY A 4 -5.63 1.49 -7.35
C GLY A 4 -6.26 0.32 -6.58
N THR A 5 -5.66 -0.87 -6.67
CA THR A 5 -6.27 -2.08 -6.11
C THR A 5 -6.50 -1.95 -4.60
N PRO A 6 -7.76 -2.09 -4.11
CA PRO A 6 -8.07 -1.83 -2.70
C PRO A 6 -7.21 -2.63 -1.72
N VAL A 7 -6.94 -3.90 -2.04
CA VAL A 7 -6.13 -4.78 -1.18
C VAL A 7 -4.69 -4.26 -1.07
N LEU A 8 -4.10 -3.77 -2.17
CA LEU A 8 -2.77 -3.18 -2.13
C LEU A 8 -2.75 -1.93 -1.24
N TRP A 9 -3.71 -1.03 -1.39
CA TRP A 9 -3.80 0.20 -0.59
C TRP A 9 -3.98 -0.08 0.90
N TRP A 10 -4.84 -1.03 1.26
CA TRP A 10 -5.04 -1.42 2.65
C TRP A 10 -3.79 -2.09 3.24
N SER A 11 -3.15 -2.99 2.49
CA SER A 11 -1.90 -3.62 2.93
C SER A 11 -0.77 -2.59 3.11
N ALA A 12 -0.66 -1.61 2.21
CA ALA A 12 0.28 -0.50 2.31
C ALA A 12 0.01 0.35 3.55
N THR A 13 -1.26 0.63 3.86
CA THR A 13 -1.65 1.44 5.02
C THR A 13 -1.29 0.74 6.32
N ILE A 14 -1.60 -0.56 6.44
CA ILE A 14 -1.23 -1.38 7.59
C ILE A 14 0.30 -1.46 7.72
N ALA A 15 1.01 -1.70 6.62
CA ALA A 15 2.46 -1.74 6.60
C ALA A 15 3.05 -0.39 7.07
N LEU A 16 2.54 0.74 6.59
CA LEU A 16 3.01 2.06 6.97
C LEU A 16 2.83 2.31 8.47
N LEU A 17 1.66 2.01 9.04
CA LEU A 17 1.40 2.13 10.48
C LEU A 17 2.36 1.27 11.30
N PHE A 18 2.59 0.02 10.86
CA PHE A 18 3.54 -0.88 11.50
C PHE A 18 4.97 -0.33 11.45
N LEU A 19 5.43 0.19 10.32
CA LEU A 19 6.76 0.77 10.17
C LEU A 19 6.95 2.04 11.00
N ILE A 20 5.93 2.90 11.10
CA ILE A 20 5.98 4.06 11.99
C ILE A 20 6.14 3.62 13.44
N GLY A 21 5.40 2.60 13.88
CA GLY A 21 5.54 2.02 15.22
C GLY A 21 6.93 1.42 15.46
N LEU A 22 7.46 0.67 14.49
CA LEU A 22 8.82 0.12 14.55
C LEU A 22 9.88 1.22 14.58
N TRP A 23 9.72 2.28 13.79
CA TRP A 23 10.63 3.41 13.76
C TRP A 23 10.66 4.13 15.11
N ALA A 24 9.49 4.41 15.70
CA ALA A 24 9.39 5.05 17.01
C ALA A 24 10.06 4.20 18.10
N TRP A 25 9.88 2.87 18.05
CA TRP A 25 10.56 1.94 18.94
C TRP A 25 12.08 1.92 18.76
N GLN A 26 12.57 1.86 17.51
CA GLN A 26 13.99 1.93 17.19
C GLN A 26 14.62 3.27 17.60
N PHE A 27 13.87 4.36 17.45
CA PHE A 27 14.28 5.68 17.89
C PHE A 27 14.46 5.73 19.41
N TYR A 28 13.50 5.17 20.17
CA TYR A 28 13.61 5.04 21.62
C TYR A 28 14.82 4.18 22.03
N GLN A 29 15.07 3.08 21.32
CA GLN A 29 16.22 2.18 21.57
C GLN A 29 17.55 2.67 20.99
N ARG A 30 17.57 3.84 20.33
CA ARG A 30 18.74 4.40 19.61
C ARG A 30 19.36 3.46 18.56
N SER A 31 18.54 2.58 17.96
CA SER A 31 18.93 1.61 16.94
C SER A 31 18.24 1.90 15.60
N ILE A 32 18.45 3.10 15.06
CA ILE A 32 17.81 3.56 13.83
C ILE A 32 18.27 2.74 12.62
N ASP A 33 17.34 2.02 11.99
CA ASP A 33 17.57 1.49 10.65
C ASP A 33 17.42 2.60 9.59
N LYS A 34 18.50 2.82 8.83
CA LYS A 34 18.55 3.80 7.73
C LYS A 34 17.57 3.47 6.62
N LYS A 35 17.34 2.17 6.32
CA LYS A 35 16.43 1.73 5.26
C LYS A 35 14.99 2.05 5.59
N LEU A 36 14.58 1.77 6.82
CA LEU A 36 13.25 2.07 7.31
C LEU A 36 13.01 3.58 7.31
N THR A 37 13.99 4.35 7.80
CA THR A 37 13.92 5.82 7.80
C THR A 37 13.82 6.39 6.40
N PHE A 38 14.57 5.84 5.43
CA PHE A 38 14.49 6.25 4.02
C PHE A 38 13.09 6.04 3.43
N ILE A 39 12.47 4.89 3.68
CA ILE A 39 11.11 4.60 3.20
C ILE A 39 10.11 5.61 3.79
N LEU A 40 10.15 5.83 5.11
CA LEU A 40 9.25 6.78 5.77
C LEU A 40 9.49 8.22 5.31
N LEU A 41 10.74 8.63 5.15
CA LEU A 41 11.07 9.95 4.63
C LEU A 41 10.57 10.14 3.20
N GLY A 42 10.64 9.12 2.34
CA GLY A 42 10.08 9.18 1.00
C GLY A 42 8.56 9.39 1.00
N VAL A 43 7.84 8.68 1.87
CA VAL A 43 6.39 8.88 2.05
C VAL A 43 6.09 10.29 2.56
N ILE A 44 6.82 10.75 3.59
CA ILE A 44 6.63 12.08 4.17
C ILE A 44 6.97 13.17 3.13
N ALA A 45 8.07 13.04 2.41
CA ALA A 45 8.47 14.01 1.39
C ALA A 45 7.47 14.09 0.24
N GLY A 46 6.84 12.96 -0.14
CA GLY A 46 5.80 12.93 -1.15
C GLY A 46 4.43 13.39 -0.65
N TYR A 47 4.12 13.24 0.63
CA TYR A 47 2.79 13.52 1.20
C TYR A 47 2.69 14.88 1.91
N LEU A 48 3.72 15.29 2.65
CA LEU A 48 3.74 16.50 3.47
C LEU A 48 3.53 17.80 2.66
N PRO A 49 4.10 17.98 1.45
CA PRO A 49 3.92 19.21 0.68
C PRO A 49 2.44 19.55 0.42
N TRP A 50 1.58 18.55 0.28
CA TRP A 50 0.16 18.74 -0.02
C TRP A 50 -0.61 19.42 1.12
N PHE A 51 -0.12 19.36 2.37
CA PHE A 51 -0.71 20.09 3.49
C PHE A 51 -0.58 21.61 3.36
N PHE A 52 0.39 22.09 2.58
CA PHE A 52 0.55 23.53 2.33
C PHE A 52 -0.36 24.04 1.19
N PHE A 53 -0.97 23.15 0.40
CA PHE A 53 -1.77 23.49 -0.78
C PHE A 53 -3.26 23.13 -0.66
N GLN A 54 -3.85 23.32 0.53
CA GLN A 54 -5.26 22.99 0.80
C GLN A 54 -6.27 23.82 -0.02
N LYS A 55 -5.89 25.00 -0.51
CA LYS A 55 -6.76 25.87 -1.34
C LYS A 55 -6.85 25.43 -2.81
N ARG A 56 -6.13 24.37 -3.20
CA ARG A 56 -6.14 23.81 -4.56
C ARG A 56 -6.99 22.54 -4.56
N THR A 57 -7.69 22.28 -5.66
CA THR A 57 -8.39 21.01 -5.86
C THR A 57 -7.37 19.88 -5.98
N THR A 58 -7.55 18.84 -5.16
CA THR A 58 -6.67 17.67 -5.13
C THR A 58 -7.41 16.42 -5.58
N PHE A 59 -6.71 15.54 -6.30
CA PHE A 59 -7.24 14.29 -6.82
C PHE A 59 -6.37 13.12 -6.36
N SER A 60 -6.97 11.93 -6.23
CA SER A 60 -6.28 10.70 -5.80
C SER A 60 -5.08 10.32 -6.67
N PHE A 61 -5.05 10.75 -7.93
CA PHE A 61 -3.92 10.54 -8.85
C PHE A 61 -2.58 11.04 -8.29
N TYR A 62 -2.58 12.12 -7.48
CA TYR A 62 -1.35 12.66 -6.90
C TYR A 62 -0.66 11.69 -5.93
N ALA A 63 -1.33 10.62 -5.49
CA ALA A 63 -0.74 9.58 -4.67
C ALA A 63 0.38 8.79 -5.38
N ILE A 64 0.44 8.83 -6.72
CA ILE A 64 1.49 8.17 -7.53
C ILE A 64 2.91 8.60 -7.13
N VAL A 65 3.06 9.82 -6.59
CA VAL A 65 4.36 10.37 -6.16
C VAL A 65 4.98 9.59 -5.01
N PHE A 66 4.16 9.11 -4.07
CA PHE A 66 4.63 8.35 -2.89
C PHE A 66 4.27 6.86 -2.93
N GLU A 67 3.46 6.42 -3.89
CA GLU A 67 3.16 5.01 -4.18
C GLU A 67 4.40 4.09 -4.19
N PRO A 68 5.54 4.41 -4.85
CA PRO A 68 6.70 3.51 -4.83
C PRO A 68 7.23 3.28 -3.42
N PHE A 69 7.16 4.27 -2.53
CA PHE A 69 7.58 4.11 -1.13
C PHE A 69 6.60 3.28 -0.32
N LEU A 70 5.30 3.31 -0.65
CA LEU A 70 4.31 2.40 -0.06
C LEU A 70 4.56 0.94 -0.47
N VAL A 71 4.92 0.70 -1.72
CA VAL A 71 5.33 -0.65 -2.18
C VAL A 71 6.59 -1.10 -1.45
N LEU A 72 7.58 -0.22 -1.31
CA LEU A 72 8.78 -0.50 -0.52
C LEU A 72 8.46 -0.79 0.95
N ALA A 73 7.47 -0.12 1.54
CA ALA A 73 7.02 -0.41 2.90
C ALA A 73 6.48 -1.84 3.03
N ILE A 74 5.65 -2.29 2.09
CA ILE A 74 5.14 -3.67 2.05
C ILE A 74 6.30 -4.66 1.89
N VAL A 75 7.20 -4.41 0.93
CA VAL A 75 8.36 -5.29 0.66
C VAL A 75 9.28 -5.37 1.88
N TYR A 76 9.50 -4.26 2.58
CA TYR A 76 10.30 -4.24 3.81
C TYR A 76 9.65 -5.07 4.92
N CYS A 77 8.33 -4.95 5.12
CA CYS A 77 7.58 -5.80 6.05
C CYS A 77 7.70 -7.28 5.69
N ALA A 78 7.55 -7.62 4.40
CA ALA A 78 7.71 -8.98 3.90
C ALA A 78 9.12 -9.52 4.17
N LYS A 79 10.16 -8.72 3.91
CA LYS A 79 11.55 -9.09 4.20
C LYS A 79 11.77 -9.31 5.70
N LEU A 80 11.27 -8.41 6.55
CA LEU A 80 11.40 -8.52 8.00
C LEU A 80 10.68 -9.78 8.53
N PHE A 81 9.54 -10.15 7.94
CA PHE A 81 8.83 -11.38 8.25
C PHE A 81 9.63 -12.63 7.87
N ILE A 82 10.26 -12.66 6.69
CA ILE A 82 11.14 -13.76 6.27
C ILE A 82 12.34 -13.86 7.21
N ASP A 83 13.03 -12.74 7.46
CA ASP A 83 14.28 -12.71 8.23
C ASP A 83 14.06 -13.14 9.69
N LYS A 84 12.86 -12.92 10.25
CA LYS A 84 12.49 -13.37 11.61
C LYS A 84 11.81 -14.74 11.67
N SER A 85 11.46 -15.34 10.53
CA SER A 85 10.79 -16.64 10.51
C SER A 85 11.75 -17.77 10.84
N LYS A 86 11.31 -18.72 11.67
CA LYS A 86 12.06 -19.96 11.95
C LYS A 86 12.24 -20.82 10.69
N ASN A 87 11.28 -20.77 9.77
CA ASN A 87 11.32 -21.46 8.49
C ASN A 87 11.11 -20.44 7.35
N PRO A 88 12.19 -20.02 6.66
CA PRO A 88 12.10 -18.99 5.63
C PRO A 88 11.28 -19.45 4.41
N ALA A 89 11.28 -20.76 4.09
CA ALA A 89 10.51 -21.28 2.96
C ALA A 89 9.00 -21.10 3.16
N ASN A 90 8.49 -21.42 4.35
CA ASN A 90 7.08 -21.22 4.68
C ASN A 90 6.70 -19.73 4.66
N ALA A 91 7.57 -18.85 5.15
CA ALA A 91 7.34 -17.41 5.11
C ALA A 91 7.27 -16.87 3.68
N GLN A 92 8.14 -17.37 2.78
CA GLN A 92 8.09 -17.03 1.35
C GLN A 92 6.79 -17.48 0.69
N VAL A 93 6.30 -18.70 1.00
CA VAL A 93 5.00 -19.18 0.50
C VAL A 93 3.86 -18.29 0.95
N ILE A 94 3.84 -17.86 2.22
CA ILE A 94 2.83 -16.93 2.74
C ILE A 94 2.87 -15.60 1.98
N ILE A 95 4.06 -15.04 1.77
CA ILE A 95 4.22 -13.77 1.03
C ILE A 95 3.78 -13.91 -0.42
N LEU A 96 4.15 -15.02 -1.09
CA LEU A 96 3.67 -15.31 -2.44
C LEU A 96 2.14 -15.41 -2.48
N GLY A 97 1.52 -16.02 -1.46
CA GLY A 97 0.07 -16.04 -1.30
C GLY A 97 -0.53 -14.63 -1.21
N VAL A 98 0.06 -13.74 -0.42
CA VAL A 98 -0.39 -12.33 -0.31
C VAL A 98 -0.25 -11.61 -1.65
N VAL A 99 0.87 -11.78 -2.35
CA VAL A 99 1.09 -11.21 -3.69
C VAL A 99 0.05 -11.74 -4.68
N ALA A 100 -0.26 -13.04 -4.64
CA ALA A 100 -1.29 -13.65 -5.47
C ALA A 100 -2.69 -13.05 -5.17
N VAL A 101 -3.03 -12.81 -3.91
CA VAL A 101 -4.30 -12.15 -3.54
C VAL A 101 -4.38 -10.73 -4.09
N VAL A 102 -3.29 -9.95 -3.98
CA VAL A 102 -3.22 -8.60 -4.59
C VAL A 102 -3.38 -8.67 -6.10
N PHE A 103 -2.72 -9.62 -6.76
CA PHE A 103 -2.84 -9.84 -8.20
C PHE A 103 -4.28 -10.24 -8.60
N LEU A 104 -4.91 -11.15 -7.88
CA LEU A 104 -6.30 -11.53 -8.13
C LEU A 104 -7.26 -10.36 -7.90
N ASN A 105 -6.98 -9.50 -6.92
CA ASN A 105 -7.73 -8.27 -6.72
C ASN A 105 -7.57 -7.31 -7.92
N PHE A 106 -6.36 -7.17 -8.46
CA PHE A 106 -6.14 -6.42 -9.70
C PHE A 106 -6.98 -6.98 -10.86
N VAL A 107 -6.92 -8.30 -11.08
CA VAL A 107 -7.68 -8.97 -12.14
C VAL A 107 -9.19 -8.78 -11.96
N PHE A 108 -9.69 -8.83 -10.73
CA PHE A 108 -11.11 -8.60 -10.43
C PHE A 108 -11.59 -7.19 -10.83
N PHE A 109 -10.76 -6.17 -10.60
CA PHE A 109 -11.04 -4.77 -10.97
C PHE A 109 -10.66 -4.41 -12.42
N LEU A 110 -10.00 -5.31 -13.16
CA LEU A 110 -9.47 -5.06 -14.50
C LEU A 110 -10.51 -4.48 -15.49
N PRO A 111 -11.77 -4.95 -15.55
CA PRO A 111 -12.76 -4.38 -16.46
C PRO A 111 -13.03 -2.88 -16.21
N ILE A 112 -12.95 -2.44 -14.95
CA ILE A 112 -13.09 -1.01 -14.60
C ILE A 112 -11.87 -0.23 -15.07
N TYR A 113 -10.67 -0.80 -14.94
CA TYR A 113 -9.42 -0.15 -15.37
C TYR A 113 -9.30 -0.03 -16.88
N LEU A 114 -9.81 -1.02 -17.62
CA LEU A 114 -9.83 -1.03 -19.08
C LEU A 114 -11.00 -0.25 -19.68
N GLY A 115 -11.99 0.16 -18.87
CA GLY A 115 -13.18 0.85 -19.36
C GLY A 115 -14.11 -0.07 -20.18
N GLU A 116 -14.15 -1.36 -19.85
CA GLU A 116 -15.01 -2.33 -20.53
C GLU A 116 -16.48 -2.09 -20.22
N VAL A 117 -17.35 -2.41 -21.19
CA VAL A 117 -18.80 -2.36 -21.02
C VAL A 117 -19.25 -3.58 -20.21
N ILE A 118 -19.58 -3.37 -18.94
CA ILE A 118 -20.04 -4.40 -18.01
C ILE A 118 -21.47 -4.12 -17.53
N THR A 119 -22.17 -5.14 -17.06
CA THR A 119 -23.52 -4.97 -16.50
C THR A 119 -23.49 -4.19 -15.18
N TYR A 120 -24.61 -3.54 -14.83
CA TYR A 120 -24.71 -2.81 -13.56
C TYR A 120 -24.45 -3.72 -12.35
N ALA A 121 -24.95 -4.97 -12.37
CA ALA A 121 -24.69 -5.93 -11.30
C ALA A 121 -23.18 -6.25 -11.15
N GLN A 122 -22.47 -6.42 -12.27
CA GLN A 122 -21.01 -6.62 -12.27
C GLN A 122 -20.28 -5.41 -11.71
N TRP A 123 -20.69 -4.21 -12.10
CA TRP A 123 -20.14 -2.97 -11.57
C TRP A 123 -20.38 -2.84 -10.07
N GLN A 124 -21.61 -3.08 -9.60
CA GLN A 124 -21.99 -2.98 -8.19
C GLN A 124 -21.20 -3.96 -7.30
N MET A 125 -20.91 -5.19 -7.76
CA MET A 125 -20.07 -6.15 -7.02
C MET A 125 -18.64 -5.64 -6.76
N ARG A 126 -18.16 -4.67 -7.53
CA ARG A 126 -16.84 -4.06 -7.38
C ARG A 126 -16.87 -2.81 -6.49
N MET A 127 -18.05 -2.27 -6.20
CA MET A 127 -18.24 -1.13 -5.30
C MET A 127 -18.33 -1.58 -3.85
N TRP A 128 -17.17 -1.87 -3.28
CA TRP A 128 -17.05 -2.37 -1.90
C TRP A 128 -17.43 -1.33 -0.84
N LEU A 129 -17.27 -0.05 -1.16
CA LEU A 129 -17.66 1.06 -0.29
C LEU A 129 -18.75 1.88 -0.97
N VAL A 130 -19.70 2.38 -0.16
CA VAL A 130 -20.82 3.21 -0.66
C VAL A 130 -20.31 4.48 -1.35
N SER A 131 -19.17 5.02 -0.89
CA SER A 131 -18.55 6.21 -1.49
C SER A 131 -17.94 5.99 -2.87
N TRP A 132 -17.89 4.74 -3.37
CA TRP A 132 -17.38 4.43 -4.71
C TRP A 132 -18.47 4.36 -5.79
N ILE A 133 -19.73 4.43 -5.38
CA ILE A 133 -20.91 4.42 -6.24
C ILE A 133 -21.11 5.80 -6.88
#